data_AF-A0A5H2Q0U8-F1
#
_entry.id   AF-A0A5H2Q0U8-F1
#
_cell.length_a   1.000
_cell.length_b   1.000
_cell.length_c   1.000
_cell.angle_alpha   90.00
_cell.angle_beta   90.00
_cell.angle_gamma   90.00
#
_symmetry.space_group_name_H-M   'P 1'
#
loop_
_entity.id
_entity.type
_entity.pdbx_description
1 polymer ?
#
loop_
_entity_poly.entity_id
_entity_poly.type
_entity_poly.pdbx_seq_one_letter_code
_entity_poly.pdbx_strand_id
1 'polypeptide(L)'
;MSAAQILSRARAAHVSLWVEGERLRYRGPTDAVEELKPELAAHKPEIVEYLRRAANDAAMLSHYPVADGPYTPYVVPMSPERVARLLADLRTTIGRVADIEGWTDDYRTDLLCLVARQPVSTLADDLAYFRDHLISIEAVARAAEIGRQALARHDAIRKCSTCQHMTHHDHGVQVRCQMGKALGWRHHDWLDAPETLNTCAHHNPKRGRAPSRDK
;
A
#
# COMPACT_ATOMS: atom_id res chain seq x y z
N MET A 1 41.10 -23.24 -35.30
CA MET A 1 39.80 -22.55 -35.21
C MET A 1 39.05 -23.13 -34.03
N SER A 2 38.24 -22.34 -33.31
CA SER A 2 37.38 -22.86 -32.25
C SER A 2 36.04 -23.35 -32.81
N ALA A 3 35.36 -24.26 -32.09
CA ALA A 3 34.02 -24.75 -32.46
C ALA A 3 33.01 -23.62 -32.73
N ALA A 4 33.06 -22.54 -31.94
CA ALA A 4 32.20 -21.36 -32.12
C ALA A 4 32.46 -20.63 -33.46
N GLN A 5 33.73 -20.53 -33.89
CA GLN A 5 34.08 -19.90 -35.16
C GLN A 5 33.60 -20.75 -36.35
N ILE A 6 33.73 -22.08 -36.25
CA ILE A 6 33.25 -23.03 -37.28
C ILE A 6 31.72 -22.95 -37.40
N LEU A 7 31.00 -22.89 -36.28
CA LEU A 7 29.54 -22.73 -36.27
C LEU A 7 29.10 -21.38 -36.83
N SER A 8 29.82 -20.30 -36.54
CA SER A 8 29.55 -18.97 -37.10
C SER A 8 29.72 -18.96 -38.62
N ARG A 9 30.80 -19.57 -39.14
CA ARG A 9 31.04 -19.71 -40.58
C ARG A 9 29.98 -20.60 -41.24
N ALA A 10 29.62 -21.73 -40.62
CA ALA A 10 28.55 -22.59 -41.12
C ALA A 10 27.21 -21.86 -41.21
N ARG A 11 26.86 -21.05 -40.20
CA ARG A 11 25.65 -20.22 -40.20
C ARG A 11 25.68 -19.16 -41.31
N ALA A 12 26.82 -18.49 -41.52
CA ALA A 12 26.99 -17.53 -42.60
C ALA A 12 26.85 -18.18 -43.99
N ALA A 13 27.23 -19.45 -44.12
CA ALA A 13 27.06 -20.27 -45.32
C ALA A 13 25.68 -20.96 -45.41
N HIS A 14 24.72 -20.60 -44.56
CA HIS A 14 23.39 -21.21 -44.48
C HIS A 14 23.39 -22.74 -44.23
N VAL A 15 24.42 -23.26 -43.57
CA VAL A 15 24.50 -24.64 -43.11
C VAL A 15 24.08 -24.74 -41.64
N SER A 16 22.99 -25.46 -41.40
CA SER A 16 22.48 -25.78 -40.07
C SER A 16 23.12 -27.07 -39.57
N LEU A 17 23.61 -27.08 -38.33
CA LEU A 17 24.23 -28.23 -37.66
C LEU A 17 23.41 -28.61 -36.42
N TRP A 18 23.21 -29.90 -36.18
CA TRP A 18 22.58 -30.40 -34.95
C TRP A 18 23.19 -31.73 -34.53
N VAL A 19 23.00 -32.07 -33.26
CA VAL A 19 23.52 -33.30 -32.67
C VAL A 19 22.37 -34.29 -32.48
N GLU A 20 22.57 -35.52 -32.95
CA GLU A 20 21.68 -36.66 -32.76
C GLU A 20 22.47 -37.76 -32.05
N GLY A 21 22.35 -37.83 -30.73
CA GLY A 21 23.23 -38.68 -29.90
C GLY A 21 24.69 -38.24 -30.04
N GLU A 22 25.56 -39.10 -30.57
CA GLU A 22 26.99 -38.84 -30.85
C GLU A 22 27.27 -38.38 -32.29
N ARG A 23 26.22 -38.22 -33.11
CA ARG A 23 26.36 -37.92 -34.53
C ARG A 23 26.09 -36.44 -34.79
N LEU A 24 27.06 -35.79 -35.42
CA LEU A 24 26.91 -34.45 -35.97
C LEU A 24 26.18 -34.57 -37.32
N ARG A 25 25.01 -33.92 -37.42
CA ARG A 25 24.22 -33.81 -38.64
C ARG A 25 24.27 -32.39 -39.16
N TYR A 26 24.12 -32.24 -40.46
CA TYR A 26 24.09 -30.94 -41.12
C TYR A 26 23.12 -30.91 -42.30
N ARG A 27 22.57 -29.74 -42.56
CA ARG A 27 21.67 -29.44 -43.68
C ARG A 27 22.01 -28.06 -44.21
N GLY A 28 22.16 -27.94 -45.53
CA GLY A 28 22.40 -26.66 -46.19
C GLY A 28 22.64 -26.87 -47.68
N PRO A 29 23.03 -25.80 -48.40
CA PRO A 29 23.42 -25.89 -49.80
C PRO A 29 24.56 -26.90 -50.00
N THR A 30 24.47 -27.75 -51.03
CA THR A 30 25.43 -28.85 -51.26
C THR A 30 26.86 -28.35 -51.38
N ASP A 31 27.09 -27.27 -52.13
CA ASP A 31 28.42 -26.71 -52.35
C ASP A 31 29.06 -26.22 -51.03
N ALA A 32 28.25 -25.55 -50.18
CA ALA A 32 28.69 -25.08 -48.87
C ALA A 32 28.99 -26.23 -47.89
N VAL A 33 28.21 -27.31 -47.96
CA VAL A 33 28.42 -28.50 -47.12
C VAL A 33 29.70 -29.25 -47.51
N GLU A 34 29.96 -29.41 -48.81
CA GLU A 34 31.18 -30.06 -49.30
C GLU A 34 32.43 -29.24 -48.94
N GLU A 35 32.37 -27.90 -49.00
CA GLU A 35 33.47 -27.02 -48.57
C GLU A 35 33.74 -27.15 -47.06
N LEU A 36 32.69 -27.23 -46.23
CA LEU A 36 32.82 -27.24 -44.77
C LEU A 36 33.10 -28.64 -44.19
N LYS A 37 32.81 -29.71 -44.92
CA LYS A 37 33.00 -31.12 -44.49
C LYS A 37 34.37 -31.43 -43.86
N PRO A 38 35.53 -31.08 -44.47
CA PRO A 38 36.83 -31.42 -43.89
C PRO A 38 37.06 -30.74 -42.53
N GLU A 39 36.62 -29.49 -42.37
CA GLU A 39 36.74 -28.75 -41.11
C GLU A 39 35.80 -29.30 -40.03
N LEU A 40 34.56 -29.65 -40.40
CA LEU A 40 33.59 -30.28 -39.51
C LEU A 40 34.08 -31.66 -39.03
N ALA A 41 34.76 -32.41 -39.89
CA ALA A 41 35.34 -33.71 -39.53
C ALA A 41 36.52 -33.55 -38.57
N ALA A 42 37.40 -32.57 -38.80
CA ALA A 42 38.58 -32.30 -37.97
C ALA A 42 38.20 -31.86 -36.54
N HIS A 43 37.14 -31.07 -36.39
CA HIS A 43 36.70 -30.51 -35.11
C HIS A 43 35.42 -31.15 -34.54
N LYS A 44 35.03 -32.32 -35.06
CA LYS A 44 33.79 -33.02 -34.66
C LYS A 44 33.58 -33.12 -33.14
N PRO A 45 34.54 -33.59 -32.31
CA PRO A 45 34.29 -33.76 -30.88
C PRO A 45 34.05 -32.43 -30.16
N GLU A 46 34.79 -31.38 -30.53
CA GLU A 46 34.63 -30.04 -29.96
C GLU A 46 33.28 -29.41 -30.34
N ILE A 47 32.83 -29.62 -31.57
CA ILE A 47 31.54 -29.14 -32.07
C ILE A 47 30.38 -29.85 -31.36
N VAL A 48 30.47 -31.17 -31.19
CA VAL A 48 29.44 -31.95 -30.48
C VAL A 48 29.32 -31.50 -29.03
N GLU A 49 30.44 -31.32 -28.33
CA GLU A 49 30.44 -30.86 -26.94
C GLU A 49 29.88 -29.44 -26.81
N TYR A 50 30.26 -28.54 -27.72
CA TYR A 50 29.73 -27.18 -27.75
C TYR A 50 28.20 -27.16 -27.96
N LEU A 51 27.71 -27.93 -28.94
CA LEU A 51 26.28 -28.02 -29.23
C LEU A 51 25.48 -28.67 -28.09
N ARG A 52 26.07 -29.64 -27.37
CA ARG A 52 25.46 -30.24 -26.16
C ARG A 52 25.36 -29.25 -25.02
N ARG A 53 26.43 -28.51 -24.74
CA ARG A 53 26.42 -27.48 -23.70
C ARG A 53 25.35 -26.43 -24.02
N ALA A 54 25.30 -25.94 -25.26
CA ALA A 54 24.28 -24.99 -25.69
C ALA A 54 22.85 -25.54 -25.58
N ALA A 55 22.63 -26.82 -25.92
CA ALA A 55 21.33 -27.47 -25.77
C ALA A 55 20.91 -27.63 -24.29
N ASN A 56 21.84 -27.96 -23.40
CA ASN A 56 21.59 -28.04 -21.96
C ASN A 56 21.29 -26.66 -21.35
N ASP A 57 22.02 -25.62 -21.76
CA ASP A 57 21.77 -24.24 -21.34
C ASP A 57 20.39 -23.76 -21.80
N ALA A 58 19.98 -24.11 -23.03
CA ALA A 58 18.65 -23.83 -23.55
C ALA A 58 17.55 -24.63 -22.83
N ALA A 59 17.80 -25.88 -22.44
CA ALA A 59 16.84 -26.69 -21.69
C ALA A 59 16.55 -26.12 -20.30
N MET A 60 17.56 -25.53 -19.63
CA MET A 60 17.38 -24.79 -18.37
C MET A 60 16.49 -23.55 -18.52
N LEU A 61 16.37 -23.01 -19.73
CA LEU A 61 15.54 -21.83 -20.05
C LEU A 61 14.16 -22.19 -20.63
N SER A 62 13.91 -23.48 -20.91
CA SER A 62 12.76 -23.97 -21.69
C SER A 62 11.38 -23.89 -21.01
N HIS A 63 11.30 -23.40 -19.77
CA HIS A 63 10.02 -23.29 -19.04
C HIS A 63 9.24 -22.00 -19.35
N TYR A 64 9.73 -21.17 -20.27
CA TYR A 64 9.02 -19.98 -20.74
C TYR A 64 8.67 -20.08 -22.23
N PRO A 65 7.40 -19.87 -22.62
CA PRO A 65 6.99 -19.97 -24.01
C PRO A 65 7.37 -18.70 -24.76
N VAL A 66 7.96 -18.81 -25.95
CA VAL A 66 8.21 -17.64 -26.82
C VAL A 66 8.50 -18.05 -28.25
N ALA A 67 7.77 -17.43 -29.19
CA ALA A 67 8.05 -17.52 -30.62
C ALA A 67 9.27 -16.67 -31.04
N ASP A 68 9.65 -15.65 -30.25
CA ASP A 68 10.70 -14.66 -30.58
C ASP A 68 11.79 -14.49 -29.49
N GLY A 69 11.94 -15.46 -28.58
CA GLY A 69 12.87 -15.43 -27.44
C GLY A 69 12.31 -14.70 -26.21
N PRO A 70 12.79 -15.03 -24.98
CA PRO A 70 12.10 -14.62 -23.76
C PRO A 70 12.16 -13.10 -23.61
N TYR A 71 11.00 -12.44 -23.60
CA TYR A 71 10.88 -11.09 -23.10
C TYR A 71 11.17 -11.13 -21.60
N THR A 72 12.44 -10.99 -21.24
CA THR A 72 12.87 -10.61 -19.90
C THR A 72 13.11 -9.11 -19.94
N PRO A 73 12.15 -8.26 -19.52
CA PRO A 73 12.56 -6.90 -19.16
C PRO A 73 13.60 -7.11 -18.08
N TYR A 74 14.85 -6.72 -18.35
CA TYR A 74 15.93 -6.88 -17.41
C TYR A 74 15.62 -5.98 -16.22
N VAL A 75 14.93 -6.52 -15.21
CA VAL A 75 14.70 -5.84 -13.95
C VAL A 75 15.88 -6.20 -13.06
N VAL A 76 16.63 -5.20 -12.62
CA VAL A 76 17.69 -5.41 -11.64
C VAL A 76 17.06 -6.11 -10.42
N PRO A 77 17.51 -7.32 -10.05
CA PRO A 77 16.94 -8.05 -8.95
C PRO A 77 17.02 -7.23 -7.66
N MET A 78 15.91 -7.18 -6.92
CA MET A 78 15.91 -6.54 -5.61
C MET A 78 16.78 -7.34 -4.64
N SER A 79 17.63 -6.66 -3.86
CA SER A 79 18.46 -7.36 -2.87
C SER A 79 17.58 -8.03 -1.80
N PRO A 80 17.97 -9.21 -1.27
CA PRO A 80 17.20 -9.90 -0.22
C PRO A 80 16.92 -9.03 1.00
N GLU A 81 17.87 -8.16 1.38
CA GLU A 81 17.74 -7.25 2.51
C GLU A 81 16.67 -6.18 2.23
N ARG A 82 16.59 -5.71 0.99
CA ARG A 82 15.55 -4.75 0.60
C ARG A 82 14.16 -5.39 0.60
N VAL A 83 14.04 -6.63 0.12
CA VAL A 83 12.79 -7.41 0.19
C VAL A 83 12.36 -7.59 1.64
N ALA A 84 13.29 -8.01 2.52
CA ALA A 84 13.01 -8.21 3.94
C ALA A 84 12.54 -6.91 4.62
N ARG A 85 13.15 -5.76 4.31
CA ARG A 85 12.72 -4.46 4.83
C ARG A 85 11.31 -4.09 4.37
N LEU A 86 11.01 -4.22 3.08
CA LEU A 86 9.66 -3.93 2.56
C LEU A 86 8.59 -4.81 3.20
N LEU A 87 8.87 -6.11 3.36
CA LEU A 87 7.97 -7.03 4.05
C LEU A 87 7.76 -6.65 5.52
N ALA A 88 8.81 -6.26 6.24
CA ALA A 88 8.72 -5.83 7.63
C ALA A 88 7.90 -4.54 7.77
N ASP A 89 8.16 -3.55 6.92
CA ASP A 89 7.41 -2.29 6.87
C ASP A 89 5.93 -2.53 6.56
N LEU A 90 5.64 -3.39 5.58
CA LEU A 90 4.28 -3.72 5.17
C LEU A 90 3.51 -4.40 6.32
N ARG A 91 4.11 -5.42 6.95
CA ARG A 91 3.50 -6.11 8.10
C ARG A 91 3.22 -5.17 9.27
N THR A 92 4.16 -4.26 9.55
CA THR A 92 4.00 -3.25 10.61
C THR A 92 2.87 -2.29 10.28
N THR A 93 2.80 -1.81 9.04
CA THR A 93 1.77 -0.87 8.57
C THR A 93 0.38 -1.50 8.63
N ILE A 94 0.24 -2.73 8.12
CA ILE A 94 -1.01 -3.52 8.20
C ILE A 94 -1.43 -3.72 9.67
N GLY A 95 -0.47 -4.02 10.56
CA GLY A 95 -0.76 -4.16 11.98
C GLY A 95 -1.39 -2.90 12.57
N ARG A 96 -0.85 -1.73 12.26
CA ARG A 96 -1.42 -0.45 12.74
C ARG A 96 -2.80 -0.16 12.16
N VAL A 97 -3.02 -0.47 10.88
CA VAL A 97 -4.34 -0.35 10.24
C VAL A 97 -5.35 -1.25 10.96
N ALA A 98 -4.99 -2.52 11.17
CA ALA A 98 -5.83 -3.50 11.86
C ALA A 98 -6.22 -3.03 13.27
N ASP A 99 -5.28 -2.44 14.01
CA ASP A 99 -5.51 -1.95 15.36
C ASP A 99 -6.49 -0.74 15.38
N ILE A 100 -6.41 0.16 14.38
CA ILE A 100 -7.29 1.33 14.29
C ILE A 100 -8.70 0.95 13.82
N GLU A 101 -8.80 0.04 12.85
CA GLU A 101 -10.08 -0.39 12.28
C GLU A 101 -10.76 -1.51 13.09
N GLY A 102 -10.08 -2.08 14.09
CA GLY A 102 -10.62 -3.13 14.95
C GLY A 102 -10.83 -4.45 14.22
N TRP A 103 -9.90 -4.83 13.35
CA TRP A 103 -9.96 -6.11 12.64
C TRP A 103 -9.92 -7.29 13.61
N THR A 104 -10.57 -8.39 13.23
CA THR A 104 -10.44 -9.65 13.97
C THR A 104 -9.05 -10.26 13.76
N ASP A 105 -8.58 -11.03 14.74
CA ASP A 105 -7.30 -11.73 14.66
C ASP A 105 -7.24 -12.70 13.48
N ASP A 106 -8.37 -13.36 13.15
CA ASP A 106 -8.48 -14.27 12.01
C ASP A 106 -8.24 -13.53 10.68
N TYR A 107 -8.93 -12.40 10.46
CA TYR A 107 -8.77 -11.62 9.24
C TYR A 107 -7.36 -11.05 9.10
N ARG A 108 -6.80 -10.53 10.21
CA ARG A 108 -5.42 -10.05 10.25
C ARG A 108 -4.43 -11.17 9.90
N THR A 109 -4.62 -12.36 10.45
CA THR A 109 -3.77 -13.52 10.20
C THR A 109 -3.84 -13.97 8.74
N ASP A 110 -5.04 -14.08 8.19
CA ASP A 110 -5.26 -14.46 6.80
C ASP A 110 -4.57 -13.51 5.83
N LEU A 111 -4.72 -12.19 6.04
CA LEU A 111 -4.07 -11.19 5.20
C LEU A 111 -2.54 -11.25 5.31
N LEU A 112 -2.00 -11.41 6.52
CA LEU A 112 -0.55 -11.53 6.71
C LEU A 112 0.03 -12.80 6.07
N CYS A 113 -0.75 -13.89 6.03
CA CYS A 113 -0.41 -15.10 5.29
C CYS A 113 -0.35 -14.84 3.77
N LEU A 114 -1.30 -14.07 3.21
CA LEU A 114 -1.27 -13.67 1.80
C LEU A 114 -0.05 -12.80 1.49
N VAL A 115 0.22 -11.80 2.33
CA VAL A 115 1.38 -10.91 2.22
C VAL A 115 2.70 -11.66 2.24
N ALA A 116 2.82 -12.72 3.04
CA ALA A 116 4.03 -13.54 3.11
C ALA A 116 4.32 -14.33 1.82
N ARG A 117 3.30 -14.54 0.97
CA ARG A 117 3.36 -15.38 -0.24
C ARG A 117 3.31 -14.55 -1.53
N GLN A 118 3.19 -13.23 -1.41
CA GLN A 118 3.02 -12.35 -2.57
C GLN A 118 4.29 -12.26 -3.42
N PRO A 119 4.17 -11.91 -4.71
CA PRO A 119 5.31 -11.60 -5.55
C PRO A 119 6.13 -10.41 -5.01
N VAL A 120 7.45 -10.46 -5.13
CA VAL A 120 8.33 -9.35 -4.72
C VAL A 120 7.99 -8.04 -5.44
N SER A 121 7.46 -8.12 -6.65
CA SER A 121 7.07 -6.97 -7.47
C SER A 121 5.92 -6.14 -6.89
N THR A 122 5.06 -6.71 -6.04
CA THR A 122 3.89 -6.00 -5.48
C THR A 122 4.19 -5.33 -4.13
N LEU A 123 5.30 -5.68 -3.47
CA LEU A 123 5.62 -5.20 -2.12
C LEU A 123 5.67 -3.68 -1.99
N ALA A 124 6.20 -2.98 -2.99
CA ALA A 124 6.32 -1.53 -2.95
C ALA A 124 4.95 -0.85 -3.10
N ASP A 125 4.11 -1.37 -4.00
CA ASP A 125 2.78 -0.83 -4.29
C ASP A 125 1.83 -1.09 -3.12
N ASP A 126 1.83 -2.31 -2.57
CA ASP A 126 1.02 -2.66 -1.41
C ASP A 126 1.44 -1.83 -0.18
N LEU A 127 2.74 -1.62 0.02
CA LEU A 127 3.23 -0.76 1.10
C LEU A 127 2.79 0.70 0.93
N ALA A 128 2.80 1.22 -0.31
CA ALA A 128 2.30 2.56 -0.58
C ALA A 128 0.80 2.67 -0.28
N TYR A 129 0.00 1.71 -0.76
CA TYR A 129 -1.43 1.64 -0.50
C TYR A 129 -1.75 1.65 1.01
N PHE A 130 -1.12 0.76 1.78
CA PHE A 130 -1.39 0.69 3.23
C PHE A 130 -0.88 1.91 4.00
N ARG A 131 0.18 2.58 3.53
CA ARG A 131 0.64 3.85 4.13
C ARG A 131 -0.36 4.97 3.91
N ASP A 132 -0.87 5.10 2.69
CA ASP A 132 -1.89 6.12 2.37
C ASP A 132 -3.18 5.86 3.14
N HIS A 133 -3.60 4.59 3.23
CA HIS A 133 -4.75 4.20 4.03
C HIS A 133 -4.55 4.52 5.51
N LEU A 134 -3.38 4.18 6.07
CA LEU A 134 -3.04 4.48 7.46
C LEU A 134 -3.10 5.99 7.76
N ILE A 135 -2.56 6.84 6.87
CA ILE A 135 -2.61 8.29 7.01
C ILE A 135 -4.08 8.77 7.06
N SER A 136 -4.92 8.24 6.17
CA SER A 136 -6.34 8.59 6.09
C SER A 136 -7.09 8.25 7.38
N ILE A 137 -6.97 7.00 7.86
CA ILE A 137 -7.69 6.56 9.06
C ILE A 137 -7.15 7.23 10.34
N GLU A 138 -5.86 7.52 10.42
CA GLU A 138 -5.27 8.26 11.55
C GLU A 138 -5.81 9.70 11.62
N ALA A 139 -5.98 10.36 10.47
CA ALA A 139 -6.55 11.70 10.42
C ALA A 139 -8.00 11.72 10.91
N VAL A 140 -8.81 10.74 10.49
CA VAL A 140 -10.20 10.59 10.95
C VAL A 140 -10.26 10.28 12.45
N ALA A 141 -9.46 9.33 12.93
CA ALA A 141 -9.42 8.97 14.34
C ALA A 141 -9.02 10.16 15.23
N ARG A 142 -8.04 10.96 14.78
CA ARG A 142 -7.60 12.18 15.49
C ARG A 142 -8.68 13.25 15.51
N ALA A 143 -9.38 13.49 14.39
CA ALA A 143 -10.47 14.46 14.34
C ALA A 143 -11.62 14.06 15.28
N ALA A 144 -11.97 12.78 15.33
CA ALA A 144 -12.99 12.26 16.23
C ALA A 144 -12.60 12.45 17.70
N GLU A 145 -11.33 12.23 18.06
CA GLU A 145 -10.83 12.47 19.41
C GLU A 145 -10.88 13.95 19.80
N ILE A 146 -10.47 14.85 18.92
CA ILE A 146 -10.58 16.29 19.14
C ILE A 146 -12.04 16.69 19.36
N GLY A 147 -12.97 16.13 18.57
CA GLY A 147 -14.42 16.36 18.75
C GLY A 147 -14.92 15.90 20.11
N ARG A 148 -14.53 14.70 20.57
CA ARG A 148 -14.86 14.18 21.91
C ARG A 148 -14.33 15.10 23.01
N GLN A 149 -13.09 15.55 22.91
CA GLN A 149 -12.49 16.46 23.89
C GLN A 149 -13.17 17.83 23.91
N ALA A 150 -13.51 18.37 22.74
CA ALA A 150 -14.23 19.64 22.63
C ALA A 150 -15.61 19.55 23.28
N LEU A 151 -16.34 18.46 23.04
CA LEU A 151 -17.63 18.20 23.69
C LEU A 151 -17.48 18.08 25.21
N ALA A 152 -16.52 17.29 25.68
CA ALA A 152 -16.26 17.13 27.12
C ALA A 152 -15.89 18.47 27.79
N ARG A 153 -15.10 19.33 27.13
CA ARG A 153 -14.78 20.68 27.62
C ARG A 153 -16.00 21.59 27.63
N HIS A 154 -16.81 21.59 26.58
CA HIS A 154 -18.04 22.36 26.51
C HIS A 154 -19.01 21.94 27.63
N ASP A 155 -19.18 20.63 27.86
CA ASP A 155 -20.02 20.10 28.93
C ASP A 155 -19.46 20.42 30.32
N ALA A 156 -18.13 20.49 30.47
CA ALA A 156 -17.48 20.95 31.70
C ALA A 156 -17.68 22.45 31.94
N ILE A 157 -17.60 23.31 30.91
CA ILE A 157 -17.84 24.77 31.03
C ILE A 157 -19.30 25.05 31.41
N ARG A 158 -20.26 24.27 30.91
CA ARG A 158 -21.67 24.39 31.31
C ARG A 158 -21.92 23.98 32.77
N LYS A 159 -21.00 23.28 33.42
CA LYS A 159 -21.02 23.04 34.87
C LYS A 159 -20.41 24.26 35.57
N CYS A 160 -21.24 25.19 36.00
CA CYS A 160 -20.82 26.34 36.80
C CYS A 160 -19.97 25.91 38.02
N SER A 161 -18.75 26.46 38.15
CA SER A 161 -17.76 26.14 39.20
C SER A 161 -18.23 26.47 40.62
N THR A 162 -19.28 27.28 40.76
CA THR A 162 -19.82 27.67 42.07
C THR A 162 -20.76 26.62 42.65
N CYS A 163 -21.44 25.81 41.83
CA CYS A 163 -22.59 25.01 42.30
C CYS A 163 -22.39 23.49 42.32
N GLN A 164 -21.37 22.95 41.65
CA GLN A 164 -21.08 21.51 41.54
C GLN A 164 -22.29 20.57 41.23
N HIS A 165 -23.44 21.09 40.78
CA HIS A 165 -24.61 20.27 40.45
C HIS A 165 -24.34 19.51 39.14
N MET A 166 -23.80 18.31 39.30
CA MET A 166 -23.67 17.33 38.24
C MET A 166 -25.04 16.68 37.96
N THR A 167 -25.44 16.75 36.68
CA THR A 167 -26.07 15.66 35.92
C THR A 167 -27.39 15.07 36.43
N HIS A 168 -28.52 15.54 35.88
CA HIS A 168 -29.57 14.66 35.38
C HIS A 168 -30.20 15.33 34.14
N HIS A 169 -29.71 15.00 32.95
CA HIS A 169 -30.33 15.43 31.69
C HIS A 169 -30.79 14.27 30.79
N ASP A 170 -30.67 13.02 31.25
CA ASP A 170 -31.29 11.88 30.54
C ASP A 170 -32.79 11.74 30.81
N HIS A 171 -33.37 12.57 31.68
CA HIS A 171 -34.81 12.64 31.91
C HIS A 171 -35.22 14.11 31.83
N GLY A 172 -36.01 14.48 30.83
CA GLY A 172 -36.39 15.86 30.48
C GLY A 172 -37.07 16.66 31.59
N VAL A 173 -36.33 17.04 32.62
CA VAL A 173 -36.78 17.86 33.74
C VAL A 173 -35.82 19.04 33.92
N GLN A 174 -36.38 20.24 34.08
CA GLN A 174 -35.63 21.46 34.35
C GLN A 174 -34.95 21.40 35.72
N VAL A 175 -33.61 21.46 35.74
CA VAL A 175 -32.86 21.64 36.99
C VAL A 175 -32.92 23.11 37.41
N ARG A 176 -33.66 23.40 38.48
CA ARG A 176 -33.54 24.65 39.23
C ARG A 176 -32.32 24.54 40.15
N CYS A 177 -31.20 25.14 39.76
CA CYS A 177 -30.03 25.25 40.64
C CYS A 177 -30.44 25.96 41.94
N GLN A 178 -30.37 25.27 43.08
CA GLN A 178 -30.76 25.81 44.39
C GLN A 178 -29.98 27.09 44.77
N MET A 179 -28.75 27.24 44.29
CA MET A 179 -27.95 28.47 44.45
C MET A 179 -28.59 29.68 43.77
N GLY A 180 -29.12 29.51 42.55
CA GLY A 180 -29.80 30.60 41.81
C GLY A 180 -31.08 31.05 42.52
N LYS A 181 -31.78 30.13 43.17
CA LYS A 181 -32.95 30.44 44.01
C LYS A 181 -32.55 31.19 45.29
N ALA A 182 -31.45 30.81 45.93
CA ALA A 182 -30.94 31.45 47.15
C ALA A 182 -30.40 32.87 46.90
N LEU A 183 -29.83 33.12 45.72
CA LEU A 183 -29.30 34.44 45.32
C LEU A 183 -30.34 35.32 44.60
N GLY A 184 -31.59 34.84 44.44
CA GLY A 184 -32.66 35.59 43.76
C GLY A 184 -32.44 35.78 42.26
N TRP A 185 -31.52 35.03 41.65
CA TRP A 185 -31.18 35.14 40.24
C TRP A 185 -32.22 34.42 39.37
N ARG A 186 -32.74 35.12 38.37
CA ARG A 186 -33.68 34.55 37.40
C ARG A 186 -32.87 33.83 36.33
N HIS A 187 -33.22 32.59 36.03
CA HIS A 187 -32.55 31.66 35.10
C HIS A 187 -32.27 32.20 33.68
N HIS A 188 -32.80 33.37 33.32
CA HIS A 188 -32.89 33.87 31.96
C HIS A 188 -31.78 34.86 31.59
N ASP A 189 -31.07 35.44 32.57
CA ASP A 189 -30.03 36.44 32.30
C ASP A 189 -28.69 35.82 31.87
N TRP A 190 -28.57 34.49 31.93
CA TRP A 190 -27.31 33.76 31.74
C TRP A 190 -27.16 33.08 30.35
N LEU A 191 -28.14 33.28 29.46
CA LEU A 191 -28.19 32.59 28.16
C LEU A 191 -27.77 33.46 26.96
N ASP A 192 -27.46 34.74 27.17
CA ASP A 192 -26.92 35.58 26.10
C ASP A 192 -25.39 35.47 26.09
N ALA A 193 -24.85 34.78 25.08
CA ALA A 193 -23.45 34.89 24.70
C ALA A 193 -23.32 35.93 23.57
N PRO A 194 -22.22 36.71 23.49
CA PRO A 194 -22.06 37.77 22.49
C PRO A 194 -22.24 37.28 21.04
N GLU A 195 -21.91 36.03 20.79
CA GLU A 195 -21.79 35.42 19.46
C GLU A 195 -22.95 34.47 19.13
N THR A 196 -23.90 34.23 20.03
CA THR A 196 -24.94 33.20 19.83
C THR A 196 -26.30 33.67 20.32
N LEU A 197 -27.23 33.86 19.38
CA LEU A 197 -28.58 34.32 19.66
C LEU A 197 -29.42 33.18 20.27
N ASN A 198 -30.05 33.44 21.41
CA ASN A 198 -31.03 32.51 22.00
C ASN A 198 -32.32 32.48 21.16
N THR A 199 -32.58 31.35 20.49
CA THR A 199 -33.69 31.14 19.55
C THR A 199 -34.95 30.52 20.19
N CYS A 200 -35.03 30.45 21.52
CA CYS A 200 -36.22 29.95 22.22
C CYS A 200 -37.46 30.84 21.93
N ALA A 201 -38.60 30.24 21.60
CA ALA A 201 -39.82 30.96 21.23
C ALA A 201 -40.43 31.83 22.35
N HIS A 202 -40.01 31.64 23.59
CA HIS A 202 -40.39 32.46 24.76
C HIS A 202 -39.30 33.46 25.17
N HIS A 203 -38.20 33.53 24.43
CA HIS A 203 -37.16 34.52 24.63
C HIS A 203 -37.59 35.85 24.02
N ASN A 204 -37.74 36.88 24.86
CA ASN A 204 -38.01 38.24 24.42
C ASN A 204 -36.77 39.10 24.74
N PRO A 205 -35.78 39.17 23.82
CA PRO A 205 -34.51 39.83 24.11
C PRO A 205 -34.78 41.29 24.46
N LYS A 206 -34.29 41.73 25.62
CA LYS A 206 -34.19 43.16 25.93
C LYS A 206 -33.05 43.73 25.09
N ARG A 207 -33.25 43.87 23.78
CA ARG A 207 -32.30 44.64 22.95
C ARG A 207 -32.20 46.02 23.58
N GLY A 208 -30.96 46.40 23.90
CA GLY A 208 -30.65 47.67 24.54
C GLY A 208 -31.39 48.81 23.86
N ARG A 209 -32.10 49.59 24.67
CA ARG A 209 -32.59 50.91 24.26
C ARG A 209 -31.37 51.64 23.70
N ALA A 210 -31.42 52.06 22.44
CA ALA A 210 -30.39 52.95 21.91
C ALA A 210 -30.24 54.13 22.88
N PRO A 211 -29.00 54.57 23.19
CA PRO A 211 -28.81 55.69 24.09
C PRO A 211 -29.59 56.88 23.53
N SER A 212 -30.50 57.44 24.34
CA SER A 212 -31.20 58.66 23.96
C SER A 212 -30.15 59.76 23.81
N ARG A 213 -29.96 60.24 22.58
CA ARG A 213 -29.29 61.50 22.33
C ARG A 213 -30.23 62.59 22.84
N ASP A 214 -30.00 63.03 24.08
CA ASP A 214 -30.40 64.35 24.57
C ASP A 214 -29.71 64.60 25.92
N LYS A 215 -28.54 65.26 25.85
CA LYS A 215 -28.15 66.46 26.60
C LYS A 215 -26.86 67.01 26.02
#